data_AF-A0A4Q2LMG0-F1
#
_entry.id   AF-A0A4Q2LMG0-F1
#
_cell.length_a   1.000
_cell.length_b   1.000
_cell.length_c   1.000
_cell.angle_alpha   90.00
_cell.angle_beta   90.00
_cell.angle_gamma   90.00
#
_symmetry.space_group_name_H-M   'P 1'
#
loop_
_entity.id
_entity.type
_entity.pdbx_description
1 polymer ?
#
loop_
_entity_poly.entity_id
_entity_poly.type
_entity_poly.pdbx_seq_one_letter_code
_entity_poly.pdbx_strand_id
1 'polypeptide(L)'
;MNASEAHAISEKTEKENAERWFEEFKAELFYSIRQQAESASYTLKIATNSRLNRIPWISFAPLQEKAKTELIKLSYTVEQSSDDQQDYFIIKW
;
A
#
# COMPACT_ATOMS: atom_id res chain seq x y z
N MET A 1 21.18 13.78 27.16
CA MET A 1 20.00 13.50 26.30
C MET A 1 19.90 12.00 26.18
N ASN A 2 18.87 11.40 26.78
CA ASN A 2 18.78 9.96 27.02
C ASN A 2 18.36 9.24 25.73
N ALA A 3 18.96 8.09 25.44
CA ALA A 3 18.61 7.25 24.29
C ALA A 3 17.10 6.90 24.22
N SER A 4 16.40 6.93 25.36
CA SER A 4 14.95 6.76 25.47
C SER A 4 14.13 7.91 24.87
N GLU A 5 14.61 9.16 24.90
CA GLU A 5 13.93 10.29 24.24
C GLU A 5 14.13 10.24 22.72
N ALA A 6 15.32 9.85 22.24
CA ALA A 6 15.58 9.66 20.82
C ALA A 6 14.74 8.52 20.22
N HIS A 7 14.57 7.41 20.96
CA HIS A 7 13.67 6.32 20.56
C HIS A 7 12.20 6.76 20.52
N ALA A 8 11.72 7.49 21.53
CA ALA A 8 10.33 7.97 21.55
C ALA A 8 10.04 9.03 20.46
N ILE A 9 11.03 9.87 20.12
CA ILE A 9 10.95 10.80 18.99
C ILE A 9 10.96 10.03 17.65
N SER A 10 11.80 8.99 17.52
CA SER A 10 11.82 8.11 16.34
C SER A 10 10.49 7.40 16.14
N GLU A 11 9.96 6.75 17.17
CA GLU A 11 8.68 6.00 17.08
C GLU A 11 7.50 6.90 16.72
N LYS A 12 7.45 8.13 17.28
CA LYS A 12 6.39 9.08 16.96
C LYS A 12 6.51 9.59 15.51
N THR A 13 7.73 9.85 15.07
CA THR A 13 8.03 10.33 13.70
C THR A 13 7.78 9.23 12.67
N GLU A 14 8.15 7.98 12.96
CA GLU A 14 7.89 6.81 12.12
C GLU A 14 6.39 6.54 11.99
N LYS A 15 5.61 6.72 13.07
CA LYS A 15 4.16 6.56 13.04
C LYS A 15 3.44 7.67 12.26
N GLU A 16 3.79 8.94 12.49
CA GLU A 16 3.22 10.07 11.72
C GLU A 16 3.58 9.98 10.24
N ASN A 17 4.81 9.55 9.92
CA ASN A 17 5.21 9.29 8.55
C ASN A 17 4.46 8.09 7.96
N ALA A 18 4.25 7.00 8.72
CA ALA A 18 3.51 5.82 8.26
C ALA A 18 2.05 6.13 7.91
N GLU A 19 1.39 7.01 8.67
CA GLU A 19 0.05 7.47 8.34
C GLU A 19 0.04 8.29 7.06
N ARG A 20 0.94 9.27 6.93
CA ARG A 20 1.05 10.09 5.72
C ARG A 20 1.37 9.26 4.48
N TRP A 21 2.32 8.35 4.58
CA TRP A 21 2.71 7.43 3.51
C TRP A 21 1.56 6.49 3.12
N PHE A 22 0.74 6.06 4.08
CA PHE A 22 -0.45 5.27 3.78
C PHE A 22 -1.52 6.08 3.03
N GLU A 23 -1.74 7.35 3.40
CA GLU A 23 -2.69 8.22 2.69
C GLU A 23 -2.23 8.52 1.25
N GLU A 24 -0.93 8.80 1.04
CA GLU A 24 -0.35 8.97 -0.30
C GLU A 24 -0.48 7.69 -1.13
N PHE A 25 -0.20 6.53 -0.53
CA PHE A 25 -0.42 5.23 -1.17
C PHE A 25 -1.90 5.00 -1.53
N LYS A 26 -2.84 5.34 -0.64
CA LYS A 26 -4.28 5.22 -0.87
C LYS A 26 -4.72 6.06 -2.06
N ALA A 27 -4.24 7.30 -2.15
CA ALA A 27 -4.59 8.22 -3.23
C ALA A 27 -4.16 7.67 -4.59
N GLU A 28 -2.92 7.22 -4.71
CA GLU A 28 -2.40 6.59 -5.94
C GLU A 28 -3.11 5.27 -6.27
N LEU A 29 -3.48 4.49 -5.25
CA LEU A 29 -4.23 3.25 -5.42
C LEU A 29 -5.62 3.50 -6.01
N PHE A 30 -6.40 4.42 -5.43
CA PHE A 30 -7.74 4.74 -5.93
C PHE A 30 -7.71 5.43 -7.28
N TYR A 31 -6.70 6.27 -7.54
CA TYR A 31 -6.47 6.83 -8.87
C TYR A 31 -6.25 5.73 -9.91
N SER A 32 -5.43 4.73 -9.59
CA SER A 32 -5.15 3.59 -10.47
C SER A 32 -6.40 2.73 -10.70
N ILE A 33 -7.19 2.46 -9.64
CA ILE A 33 -8.46 1.73 -9.76
C ILE A 33 -9.41 2.49 -10.70
N ARG A 34 -9.55 3.81 -10.53
CA ARG A 34 -10.41 4.64 -11.36
C ARG A 34 -10.00 4.61 -12.84
N GLN A 35 -8.72 4.84 -13.13
CA GLN A 35 -8.18 4.79 -14.50
C GLN A 35 -8.45 3.42 -15.17
N GLN A 36 -8.30 2.34 -14.40
CA GLN A 36 -8.51 0.99 -14.88
C GLN A 36 -9.99 0.66 -15.08
N ALA A 37 -10.88 1.17 -14.23
CA ALA A 37 -12.33 1.07 -14.37
C ALA A 37 -12.84 1.86 -15.59
N GLU A 38 -12.27 3.03 -15.87
CA GLU A 38 -12.52 3.81 -17.09
C GLU A 38 -12.09 3.05 -18.36
N SER A 39 -11.15 2.11 -18.24
CA SER A 39 -10.69 1.23 -19.31
C SER A 39 -11.50 -0.07 -19.45
N ALA A 40 -12.67 -0.19 -18.80
CA ALA A 40 -13.54 -1.37 -18.79
C ALA A 40 -12.90 -2.66 -18.22
N SER A 41 -11.84 -2.53 -17.43
CA SER A 41 -11.27 -3.64 -16.65
C SER A 41 -11.85 -3.62 -15.25
N TYR A 42 -12.25 -4.79 -14.73
CA TYR A 42 -12.75 -4.97 -13.35
C TYR A 42 -11.64 -5.37 -12.38
N THR A 43 -10.38 -5.32 -12.83
CA THR A 43 -9.23 -5.76 -12.06
C THR A 43 -8.07 -4.79 -12.20
N LEU A 44 -7.34 -4.56 -11.10
CA LEU A 44 -6.07 -3.84 -11.03
C LEU A 44 -5.01 -4.79 -10.51
N LYS A 45 -3.95 -5.01 -11.29
CA LYS A 45 -2.80 -5.86 -10.92
C LYS A 45 -1.58 -4.98 -10.65
N ILE A 46 -1.11 -4.99 -9.41
CA ILE A 46 0.03 -4.19 -8.94
C ILE A 46 1.18 -5.13 -8.63
N ALA A 47 2.28 -5.00 -9.37
CA ALA A 47 3.52 -5.70 -9.03
C ALA A 47 4.09 -5.17 -7.71
N THR A 48 4.61 -6.06 -6.87
CA THR A 48 5.25 -5.65 -5.61
C THR A 48 6.46 -4.76 -5.83
N ASN A 49 7.11 -4.74 -6.99
CA ASN A 49 8.18 -3.78 -7.30
C ASN A 49 7.71 -2.49 -8.02
N SER A 50 6.40 -2.25 -8.11
CA SER A 50 5.85 -1.11 -8.85
C SER A 50 6.16 0.24 -8.17
N ARG A 51 5.89 1.35 -8.87
CA ARG A 51 6.06 2.71 -8.31
C ARG A 51 5.28 2.92 -7.01
N LEU A 52 4.16 2.21 -6.81
CA LEU A 52 3.40 2.20 -5.57
C LEU A 52 4.21 1.67 -4.36
N ASN A 53 5.30 0.93 -4.61
CA ASN A 53 6.19 0.40 -3.59
C ASN A 53 7.54 1.14 -3.47
N ARG A 54 7.66 2.33 -4.08
CA ARG A 54 8.91 3.12 -4.04
C ARG A 54 8.99 4.10 -2.88
N ILE A 55 8.07 4.03 -1.91
CA ILE A 55 8.15 4.85 -0.69
C ILE A 55 9.31 4.30 0.16
N PRO A 56 10.47 4.99 0.23
CA PRO A 56 11.76 4.37 0.53
C PRO A 56 11.98 3.99 2.01
N TRP A 57 10.96 4.09 2.86
CA TRP A 57 11.09 3.99 4.32
C TRP A 57 10.03 3.10 4.99
N ILE A 58 9.10 2.50 4.23
CA ILE A 58 8.19 1.48 4.75
C ILE A 58 8.39 0.17 4.00
N SER A 59 8.53 -0.92 4.75
CA SER A 59 8.35 -2.26 4.21
C SER A 59 6.94 -2.39 3.60
N PHE A 60 6.87 -2.79 2.34
CA PHE A 60 5.60 -2.92 1.59
C PHE A 60 4.55 -3.77 2.31
N ALA A 61 4.98 -4.79 3.04
CA ALA A 61 4.09 -5.75 3.69
C ALA A 61 3.10 -5.07 4.67
N PRO A 62 3.55 -4.23 5.63
CA PRO A 62 2.66 -3.41 6.47
C PRO A 62 1.64 -2.55 5.70
N LEU A 63 2.06 -1.88 4.62
CA LEU A 63 1.16 -1.06 3.81
C LEU A 63 0.14 -1.92 3.06
N GLN A 64 0.57 -3.07 2.53
CA GLN A 64 -0.28 -4.02 1.82
C GLN A 64 -1.35 -4.63 2.73
N GLU A 65 -1.01 -5.01 3.97
CA GLU A 65 -1.99 -5.55 4.93
C GLU A 65 -3.03 -4.50 5.32
N LYS A 66 -2.59 -3.27 5.58
CA LYS A 66 -3.50 -2.16 5.91
C LYS A 66 -4.39 -1.80 4.72
N ALA A 67 -3.83 -1.77 3.51
CA ALA A 67 -4.57 -1.52 2.27
C ALA A 67 -5.58 -2.64 1.98
N LYS A 68 -5.18 -3.90 2.12
CA LYS A 68 -6.07 -5.07 1.98
C LYS A 68 -7.25 -4.99 2.93
N THR A 69 -7.00 -4.65 4.20
CA THR A 69 -8.05 -4.49 5.21
C THR A 69 -9.06 -3.42 4.83
N GLU A 70 -8.59 -2.26 4.36
CA GLU A 70 -9.47 -1.15 3.95
C GLU A 70 -10.24 -1.47 2.66
N LEU A 71 -9.60 -2.09 1.67
CA LEU A 71 -10.24 -2.54 0.43
C LEU A 71 -11.34 -3.57 0.70
N ILE A 72 -11.10 -4.54 1.58
CA ILE A 72 -12.10 -5.55 1.96
C ILE A 72 -13.31 -4.88 2.64
N LYS A 73 -13.10 -3.88 3.52
CA LYS A 73 -14.21 -3.11 4.12
C LYS A 73 -15.05 -2.39 3.07
N LEU A 74 -14.43 -1.97 1.98
CA LEU A 74 -15.08 -1.32 0.84
C LEU A 74 -15.64 -2.32 -0.19
N SER A 75 -15.72 -3.61 0.16
CA SER A 75 -16.24 -4.70 -0.68
C SER A 75 -15.40 -5.03 -1.93
N TYR A 76 -14.14 -4.62 -1.98
CA TYR A 76 -13.21 -5.09 -3.01
C TYR A 76 -12.71 -6.50 -2.69
N THR A 77 -12.50 -7.31 -3.72
CA THR A 77 -11.82 -8.61 -3.60
C THR A 77 -10.33 -8.40 -3.80
N VAL A 78 -9.52 -8.90 -2.86
CA VAL A 78 -8.07 -8.74 -2.88
C VAL A 78 -7.39 -10.09 -2.90
N GLU A 79 -6.61 -10.35 -3.94
CA GLU A 79 -5.87 -11.59 -4.17
C GLU A 79 -4.36 -11.33 -4.25
N GLN A 80 -3.57 -12.32 -3.85
CA GLN A 80 -2.14 -12.35 -4.08
C GLN A 80 -1.84 -13.42 -5.11
N SER A 81 -1.00 -13.08 -6.08
CA SER A 81 -0.54 -14.01 -7.12
C SER A 81 0.95 -13.81 -7.28
N SER A 82 1.70 -14.89 -7.39
CA SER A 82 3.14 -14.85 -7.62
C SER A 82 3.44 -15.48 -8.98
N ASP A 83 4.42 -14.93 -9.67
CA ASP A 83 5.03 -15.52 -10.87
C ASP A 83 6.55 -15.62 -10.63
N ASP A 84 7.27 -16.28 -11.54
CA ASP A 84 8.73 -16.55 -11.40
C ASP A 84 9.59 -15.28 -11.25
N GLN A 85 9.04 -14.11 -11.59
CA GLN A 85 9.76 -12.83 -11.53
C GLN A 85 9.38 -11.94 -10.35
N GLN A 86 8.14 -12.02 -9.85
CA GLN A 86 7.63 -11.11 -8.83
C GLN A 86 6.26 -11.52 -8.29
N ASP A 87 5.95 -11.00 -7.11
CA ASP A 87 4.63 -11.05 -6.52
C ASP A 87 3.73 -9.94 -7.08
N TYR A 88 2.43 -10.21 -7.08
CA TYR A 88 1.38 -9.32 -7.51
C TYR A 88 0.29 -9.22 -6.46
N PHE A 89 -0.20 -8.01 -6.30
CA PHE A 89 -1.40 -7.68 -5.57
C PHE A 89 -2.50 -7.36 -6.56
N ILE A 90 -3.55 -8.19 -6.58
CA ILE A 90 -4.66 -8.09 -7.52
C ILE A 90 -5.89 -7.61 -6.75
N ILE A 91 -6.49 -6.53 -7.23
CA ILE A 91 -7.69 -5.93 -6.67
C ILE A 91 -8.80 -6.06 -7.71
N LYS A 92 -9.96 -6.59 -7.31
CA LYS A 92 -11.15 -6.71 -8.14
C LYS A 92 -12.31 -5.95 -7.50
N TRP A 93 -13.16 -5.34 -8.32
CA TRP A 93 -14.35 -4.57 -7.91
C TRP A 93 -15.57 -4.92 -8.74
#